data_AF-A0A852K7N0-F1
#
_entry.id   AF-A0A852K7N0-F1
#
_cell.length_a   1.000
_cell.length_b   1.000
_cell.length_c   1.000
_cell.angle_alpha   90.00
_cell.angle_beta   90.00
_cell.angle_gamma   90.00
#
_symmetry.space_group_name_H-M   'P 1'
#
loop_
_entity.id
_entity.type
_entity.pdbx_description
1 polymer ?
#
loop_
_entity_poly.entity_id
_entity_poly.type
_entity_poly.pdbx_seq_one_letter_code
_entity_poly.pdbx_strand_id
1 'polypeptide(L)'
;AEEKANTQLLLGMSLDSYGRYLLNINELPAAQKMYEKALQISSDVQGETHPQSVVLLSDLATVLDAQGCYEEALALSRRAAQLARDTQHPEEHMVLNNLAAILMHKEDFLQAKQVYKEALKQAQQKGDAASVQHIQEELAELAKRRKGSK
;
A
#
# COMPACT_ATOMS: atom_id res chain seq x y z
N ALA A 1 -23.40 -18.45 -12.43
CA ALA A 1 -23.01 -17.62 -11.27
C ALA A 1 -21.50 -17.42 -11.24
N GLU A 2 -20.73 -18.51 -11.32
CA GLU A 2 -19.26 -18.51 -11.39
C GLU A 2 -18.68 -17.71 -12.57
N GLU A 3 -19.19 -17.90 -13.79
CA GLU A 3 -18.72 -17.15 -14.98
C GLU A 3 -18.92 -15.62 -14.86
N LYS A 4 -20.01 -15.20 -14.21
CA LYS A 4 -20.27 -13.80 -13.90
C LYS A 4 -19.25 -13.26 -12.88
N ALA A 5 -18.94 -14.02 -11.84
CA ALA A 5 -17.93 -13.66 -10.86
C ALA A 5 -16.54 -13.55 -11.50
N ASN A 6 -16.15 -14.52 -12.34
CA ASN A 6 -14.88 -14.49 -13.07
C ASN A 6 -14.75 -13.26 -13.98
N THR A 7 -15.84 -12.89 -14.67
CA THR A 7 -15.86 -11.70 -15.53
C THR A 7 -15.70 -10.41 -14.71
N GLN A 8 -16.34 -10.34 -13.54
CA GLN A 8 -16.18 -9.21 -12.61
C GLN A 8 -14.75 -9.12 -12.10
N LEU A 9 -14.14 -10.24 -11.70
CA LEU A 9 -12.76 -10.27 -11.22
C LEU A 9 -11.76 -9.84 -12.30
N LEU A 10 -11.95 -10.28 -13.55
CA LEU A 10 -11.13 -9.84 -14.67
C LEU A 10 -11.23 -8.32 -14.89
N LEU A 11 -12.44 -7.77 -14.76
CA LEU A 11 -12.62 -6.31 -14.78
C LEU A 11 -11.89 -5.64 -13.61
N GLY A 12 -11.98 -6.18 -12.40
CA GLY A 12 -11.25 -5.68 -11.22
C GLY A 12 -9.73 -5.63 -11.43
N MET A 13 -9.13 -6.70 -11.95
CA MET A 13 -7.70 -6.75 -12.28
C MET A 13 -7.30 -5.76 -13.39
N SER A 14 -8.18 -5.58 -14.38
CA SER A 14 -7.95 -4.61 -15.46
C SER A 14 -7.99 -3.17 -14.92
N LEU A 15 -8.91 -2.89 -14.00
CA LEU A 15 -9.02 -1.59 -13.33
C LEU A 15 -7.82 -1.31 -12.42
N ASP A 16 -7.35 -2.29 -11.64
CA ASP A 16 -6.09 -2.20 -10.88
C ASP A 16 -4.93 -1.81 -11.80
N SER A 17 -4.71 -2.60 -12.86
CA SER A 17 -3.63 -2.36 -13.83
C SER A 17 -3.72 -0.96 -14.46
N TYR A 18 -4.92 -0.51 -14.81
CA TYR A 18 -5.12 0.84 -15.35
C TYR A 18 -4.93 1.93 -14.30
N GLY A 19 -5.35 1.69 -13.05
CA GLY A 19 -5.10 2.56 -11.90
C GLY A 19 -3.61 2.81 -11.67
N ARG A 20 -2.78 1.75 -11.76
CA ARG A 20 -1.31 1.86 -11.68
C ARG A 20 -0.73 2.71 -12.80
N TYR A 21 -1.19 2.50 -14.03
CA TYR A 21 -0.80 3.33 -15.15
C TYR A 21 -1.16 4.82 -14.95
N LEU A 22 -2.38 5.10 -14.51
CA LEU A 22 -2.87 6.46 -14.25
C LEU A 22 -2.08 7.15 -13.13
N LEU A 23 -1.78 6.42 -12.06
CA LEU A 23 -0.92 6.92 -10.97
C LEU A 23 0.47 7.29 -11.51
N ASN A 24 1.06 6.46 -12.36
CA ASN A 24 2.39 6.72 -12.93
C ASN A 24 2.43 7.96 -13.84
N ILE A 25 1.34 8.28 -14.54
CA ILE A 25 1.23 9.53 -15.33
C ILE A 25 0.66 10.70 -14.51
N ASN A 26 0.54 10.55 -13.19
CA ASN A 26 0.04 11.55 -12.24
C ASN A 26 -1.43 11.99 -12.46
N GLU A 27 -2.25 11.14 -13.07
CA GLU A 27 -3.71 11.34 -13.21
C GLU A 27 -4.45 10.84 -11.96
N LEU A 28 -4.14 11.44 -10.81
CA LEU A 28 -4.53 10.96 -9.48
C LEU A 28 -6.06 10.78 -9.29
N PRO A 29 -6.93 11.72 -9.71
CA PRO A 29 -8.37 11.55 -9.55
C PRO A 29 -8.95 10.40 -10.38
N ALA A 30 -8.33 10.11 -11.53
CA ALA A 30 -8.73 8.98 -12.36
C ALA A 30 -8.23 7.67 -11.76
N ALA A 31 -6.98 7.63 -11.27
CA ALA A 31 -6.40 6.46 -10.59
C ALA A 31 -7.24 6.05 -9.37
N GLN A 32 -7.64 7.02 -8.53
CA GLN A 32 -8.49 6.79 -7.38
C GLN A 32 -9.79 6.07 -7.77
N LYS A 33 -10.49 6.58 -8.78
CA LYS A 33 -11.74 5.97 -9.28
C LYS A 33 -11.55 4.53 -9.78
N MET A 34 -10.38 4.21 -10.33
CA MET A 34 -10.09 2.85 -10.79
C MET A 34 -9.86 1.92 -9.60
N TYR A 35 -9.05 2.34 -8.62
CA TYR A 35 -8.81 1.54 -7.41
C TYR A 35 -10.06 1.36 -6.55
N GLU A 36 -10.90 2.39 -6.38
CA GLU A 36 -12.19 2.26 -5.67
C GLU A 36 -13.08 1.20 -6.31
N LYS A 37 -13.21 1.21 -7.64
CA LYS A 37 -14.01 0.21 -8.37
C LYS A 37 -13.40 -1.18 -8.30
N ALA A 38 -12.08 -1.30 -8.46
CA ALA A 38 -11.38 -2.57 -8.34
C ALA A 38 -11.53 -3.17 -6.93
N LEU A 39 -11.39 -2.33 -5.89
CA LEU A 39 -11.54 -2.72 -4.50
C LEU A 39 -12.96 -3.18 -4.19
N GLN A 40 -13.98 -2.45 -4.68
CA GLN A 40 -15.37 -2.84 -4.53
C GLN A 40 -15.63 -4.22 -5.14
N ILE A 41 -15.17 -4.44 -6.38
CA ILE A 41 -15.31 -5.74 -7.07
C ILE A 41 -14.62 -6.85 -6.28
N SER A 42 -13.36 -6.65 -5.88
CA SER A 42 -12.58 -7.64 -5.14
C SER A 42 -13.25 -7.97 -3.79
N SER A 43 -13.71 -6.95 -3.08
CA SER A 43 -14.37 -7.11 -1.78
C SER A 43 -15.71 -7.83 -1.89
N ASP A 44 -16.52 -7.51 -2.90
CA ASP A 44 -17.83 -8.13 -3.10
C ASP A 44 -17.73 -9.60 -3.51
N VAL A 45 -16.74 -9.95 -4.34
CA VAL A 45 -16.61 -11.30 -4.90
C VAL A 45 -15.76 -12.21 -4.02
N GLN A 46 -14.71 -11.68 -3.38
CA GLN A 46 -13.70 -12.47 -2.65
C GLN A 46 -13.59 -12.11 -1.17
N GLY A 47 -14.17 -10.99 -0.73
CA GLY A 47 -14.08 -10.49 0.64
C GLY A 47 -12.95 -9.48 0.86
N GLU A 48 -13.08 -8.69 1.93
CA GLU A 48 -12.12 -7.64 2.31
C GLU A 48 -10.74 -8.21 2.73
N THR A 49 -10.72 -9.44 3.27
CA THR A 49 -9.49 -10.12 3.71
C THR A 49 -8.74 -10.82 2.57
N HIS A 50 -9.30 -10.83 1.36
CA HIS A 50 -8.63 -11.46 0.22
C HIS A 50 -7.34 -10.70 -0.14
N PRO A 51 -6.24 -11.39 -0.53
CA PRO A 51 -4.98 -10.73 -0.84
C PRO A 51 -5.10 -9.54 -1.81
N GLN A 52 -5.88 -9.69 -2.88
CA GLN A 52 -6.11 -8.61 -3.83
C GLN A 52 -6.82 -7.40 -3.21
N SER A 53 -7.78 -7.61 -2.30
CA SER A 53 -8.49 -6.52 -1.62
C SER A 53 -7.56 -5.73 -0.71
N VAL A 54 -6.64 -6.42 0.00
CA VAL A 54 -5.64 -5.79 0.87
C VAL A 54 -4.64 -4.94 0.07
N VAL A 55 -4.17 -5.46 -1.07
CA VAL A 55 -3.30 -4.71 -1.98
C VAL A 55 -4.01 -3.47 -2.52
N LEU A 56 -5.26 -3.62 -2.98
CA LEU A 56 -6.05 -2.50 -3.50
C LEU A 56 -6.34 -1.41 -2.45
N LEU A 57 -6.57 -1.80 -1.19
CA LEU A 57 -6.66 -0.86 -0.07
C LEU A 57 -5.37 -0.05 0.11
N SER A 58 -4.21 -0.72 0.03
CA SER A 58 -2.92 -0.04 0.11
C SER A 58 -2.67 0.88 -1.07
N ASP A 59 -3.03 0.47 -2.29
CA ASP A 59 -2.82 1.29 -3.50
C ASP A 59 -3.74 2.51 -3.51
N LEU A 60 -4.99 2.36 -3.05
CA LEU A 60 -5.90 3.50 -2.86
C LEU A 60 -5.33 4.50 -1.84
N ALA A 61 -4.74 4.01 -0.74
CA ALA A 61 -4.06 4.87 0.23
C ALA A 61 -2.89 5.65 -0.41
N THR A 62 -2.08 5.00 -1.24
CA THR A 62 -0.99 5.65 -1.98
C THR A 62 -1.49 6.77 -2.91
N VAL A 63 -2.63 6.58 -3.58
CA VAL A 63 -3.21 7.65 -4.42
C VAL A 63 -3.68 8.83 -3.58
N LEU A 64 -4.35 8.59 -2.45
CA LEU A 64 -4.78 9.65 -1.55
C LEU A 64 -3.61 10.43 -0.96
N ASP A 65 -2.53 9.73 -0.62
CA ASP A 65 -1.28 10.33 -0.15
C ASP A 65 -0.66 11.24 -1.21
N ALA A 66 -0.60 10.79 -2.47
CA ALA A 66 -0.13 11.61 -3.59
C ALA A 66 -1.03 12.85 -3.85
N GLN A 67 -2.31 12.79 -3.49
CA GLN A 67 -3.23 13.93 -3.54
C GLN A 67 -3.10 14.89 -2.34
N GLY A 68 -2.31 14.54 -1.32
CA GLY A 68 -2.19 15.30 -0.08
C GLY A 68 -3.28 15.00 0.95
N CYS A 69 -4.14 14.00 0.71
CA CYS A 69 -5.20 13.55 1.62
C CYS A 69 -4.63 12.61 2.71
N TYR A 70 -3.65 13.10 3.47
CA TYR A 70 -2.83 12.27 4.35
C TYR A 70 -3.60 11.56 5.48
N GLU A 71 -4.67 12.15 6.01
CA GLU A 71 -5.47 11.50 7.07
C GLU A 71 -6.24 10.28 6.54
N GLU A 72 -6.87 10.42 5.37
CA GLU A 72 -7.61 9.34 4.73
C GLU A 72 -6.67 8.23 4.25
N ALA A 73 -5.52 8.62 3.66
CA ALA A 73 -4.46 7.70 3.28
C ALA A 73 -3.95 6.89 4.47
N LEU A 74 -3.67 7.55 5.61
CA LEU A 74 -3.19 6.88 6.81
C LEU A 74 -4.24 5.91 7.38
N ALA A 75 -5.52 6.30 7.40
CA ALA A 75 -6.59 5.44 7.87
C ALA A 75 -6.71 4.15 7.02
N LEU A 76 -6.72 4.29 5.69
CA LEU A 76 -6.77 3.14 4.78
C LEU A 76 -5.51 2.28 4.87
N SER A 77 -4.33 2.87 4.93
CA SER A 77 -3.07 2.13 5.02
C SER A 77 -2.93 1.37 6.34
N ARG A 78 -3.40 1.93 7.46
CA ARG A 78 -3.50 1.19 8.74
C ARG A 78 -4.47 0.02 8.66
N ARG A 79 -5.61 0.20 8.00
CA ARG A 79 -6.58 -0.90 7.77
C ARG A 79 -5.95 -2.01 6.93
N ALA A 80 -5.28 -1.66 5.82
CA ALA A 80 -4.57 -2.61 4.98
C ALA A 80 -3.49 -3.37 5.75
N ALA A 81 -2.67 -2.68 6.55
CA ALA A 81 -1.62 -3.31 7.36
C ALA A 81 -2.20 -4.26 8.42
N GLN A 82 -3.30 -3.90 9.07
CA GLN A 82 -3.98 -4.76 10.03
C GLN A 82 -4.50 -6.04 9.36
N LEU A 83 -5.22 -5.91 8.24
CA LEU A 83 -5.73 -7.06 7.48
C LEU A 83 -4.59 -7.95 6.96
N ALA A 84 -3.50 -7.33 6.48
CA ALA A 84 -2.33 -8.06 6.01
C ALA A 84 -1.73 -8.94 7.12
N ARG A 85 -1.62 -8.38 8.34
CA ARG A 85 -1.12 -9.12 9.52
C ARG A 85 -2.05 -10.24 9.94
N ASP A 86 -3.35 -9.97 10.03
CA ASP A 86 -4.34 -10.95 10.49
C ASP A 86 -4.45 -12.16 9.56
N THR A 87 -4.15 -11.97 8.27
CA THR A 87 -4.25 -13.00 7.23
C THR A 87 -2.91 -13.60 6.82
N GLN A 88 -1.79 -13.18 7.42
CA GLN A 88 -0.43 -13.56 7.02
C GLN A 88 -0.19 -13.32 5.52
N HIS A 89 -0.58 -12.12 5.07
CA HIS A 89 -0.56 -11.75 3.67
C HIS A 89 0.85 -11.83 3.08
N PRO A 90 1.03 -12.44 1.89
CA PRO A 90 2.37 -12.67 1.32
C PRO A 90 3.13 -11.37 1.08
N GLU A 91 2.44 -10.26 0.82
CA GLU A 91 3.03 -8.93 0.58
C GLU A 91 2.86 -7.97 1.77
N GLU A 92 2.74 -8.47 3.02
CA GLU A 92 2.61 -7.60 4.20
C GLU A 92 3.75 -6.56 4.28
N HIS A 93 4.99 -6.92 3.91
CA HIS A 93 6.12 -6.00 3.92
C HIS A 93 5.94 -4.82 2.96
N MET A 94 5.30 -5.01 1.80
CA MET A 94 5.00 -3.92 0.87
C MET A 94 3.93 -2.99 1.42
N VAL A 95 2.88 -3.55 2.05
CA VAL A 95 1.81 -2.76 2.70
C VAL A 95 2.39 -1.91 3.84
N LEU A 96 3.28 -2.49 4.65
CA LEU A 96 3.97 -1.77 5.71
C LEU A 96 4.92 -0.70 5.16
N ASN A 97 5.61 -0.97 4.03
CA ASN A 97 6.45 0.03 3.37
C ASN A 97 5.65 1.27 2.95
N ASN A 98 4.48 1.05 2.34
CA ASN A 98 3.59 2.14 1.94
C ASN A 98 3.05 2.91 3.15
N LEU A 99 2.67 2.22 4.23
CA LEU A 99 2.28 2.88 5.49
C LEU A 99 3.39 3.77 6.05
N ALA A 100 4.64 3.29 6.03
CA ALA A 100 5.78 4.06 6.49
C ALA A 100 6.03 5.31 5.63
N ALA A 101 5.88 5.20 4.30
CA ALA A 101 5.98 6.34 3.39
C ALA A 101 4.90 7.41 3.66
N ILE A 102 3.65 7.01 3.89
CA ILE A 102 2.57 7.94 4.27
C ILE A 102 2.89 8.64 5.60
N LEU A 103 3.43 7.91 6.58
CA LEU A 103 3.89 8.49 7.85
C LEU A 103 5.05 9.48 7.65
N MET A 104 5.94 9.25 6.68
CA MET A 104 7.00 10.20 6.31
C MET A 104 6.42 11.51 5.77
N HIS A 105 5.42 11.45 4.89
CA HIS A 105 4.75 12.65 4.36
C HIS A 105 3.98 13.42 5.45
N LYS A 106 3.47 12.73 6.47
CA LYS A 106 2.89 13.34 7.68
C LYS A 106 3.92 13.83 8.70
N GLU A 107 5.21 13.71 8.40
CA GLU A 107 6.31 14.05 9.31
C GLU A 107 6.33 13.27 10.64
N ASP A 108 5.62 12.14 10.73
CA ASP A 108 5.69 11.23 11.88
C ASP A 108 6.87 10.25 11.69
N PHE A 109 8.09 10.82 11.75
CA PHE A 109 9.33 10.09 11.55
C PHE A 109 9.57 8.99 12.59
N LEU A 110 8.98 9.12 13.79
CA LEU A 110 9.13 8.12 14.85
C LEU A 110 8.34 6.86 14.51
N GLN A 111 7.05 7.01 14.15
CA GLN A 111 6.25 5.86 13.73
C GLN A 111 6.74 5.30 12.39
N ALA A 112 7.08 6.15 11.41
CA ALA A 112 7.61 5.70 10.12
C ALA A 112 8.82 4.79 10.29
N LYS A 113 9.77 5.18 11.15
CA LYS A 113 10.95 4.35 11.45
C LYS A 113 10.60 3.00 12.07
N GLN A 114 9.60 2.94 12.94
CA GLN A 114 9.17 1.68 13.53
C GLN A 114 8.55 0.76 12.48
N VAL A 115 7.67 1.29 11.65
CA VAL A 115 7.01 0.54 10.57
C VAL A 115 8.02 0.07 9.52
N TYR A 116 8.96 0.91 9.08
CA TYR A 116 10.02 0.49 8.15
C TYR A 116 10.88 -0.65 8.72
N LYS A 117 11.19 -0.65 10.02
CA LYS A 117 11.95 -1.76 10.63
C LYS A 117 11.16 -3.07 10.61
N GLU A 118 9.84 -2.98 10.80
CA GLU A 118 8.97 -4.14 10.73
C GLU A 118 8.88 -4.68 9.30
N ALA A 119 8.64 -3.79 8.32
CA ALA A 119 8.67 -4.11 6.89
C ALA A 119 9.99 -4.77 6.48
N LEU A 120 11.13 -4.23 6.95
CA LEU A 120 12.46 -4.78 6.66
C LEU A 120 12.61 -6.22 7.19
N LYS A 121 12.17 -6.48 8.42
CA LYS A 121 12.24 -7.81 9.03
C LYS A 121 11.42 -8.81 8.21
N GLN A 122 10.23 -8.43 7.76
CA GLN A 122 9.39 -9.31 6.94
C GLN A 122 9.95 -9.53 5.54
N ALA A 123 10.46 -8.47 4.88
CA ALA A 123 11.11 -8.59 3.58
C ALA A 123 12.33 -9.53 3.63
N GLN A 124 13.12 -9.46 4.71
CA GLN A 124 14.24 -10.39 4.95
C GLN A 124 13.79 -11.84 5.16
N GLN A 125 12.73 -12.05 5.93
CA GLN A 125 12.17 -13.40 6.15
C GLN A 125 11.64 -14.02 4.85
N LYS A 126 11.05 -13.20 3.98
CA LYS A 126 10.56 -13.62 2.65
C LYS A 126 11.68 -13.79 1.63
N GLY A 127 12.83 -13.16 1.83
CA GLY A 127 13.95 -13.14 0.88
C GLY A 127 13.78 -12.14 -0.27
N ASP A 128 12.95 -11.11 -0.10
CA ASP A 128 12.75 -10.04 -1.08
C ASP A 128 13.89 -9.01 -0.99
N ALA A 129 14.97 -9.25 -1.75
CA ALA A 129 16.15 -8.40 -1.75
C ALA A 129 15.87 -6.96 -2.23
N ALA A 130 14.92 -6.77 -3.16
CA ALA A 130 14.60 -5.45 -3.69
C ALA A 130 13.92 -4.58 -2.63
N SER A 131 12.91 -5.14 -1.95
CA SER A 131 12.25 -4.44 -0.83
C SER A 131 13.23 -4.19 0.32
N VAL A 132 14.11 -5.14 0.63
CA VAL A 132 15.14 -4.97 1.67
C VAL A 132 16.05 -3.77 1.35
N GLN A 133 16.55 -3.67 0.12
CA GLN A 133 17.42 -2.57 -0.27
C GLN A 133 16.67 -1.22 -0.17
N HIS A 134 15.47 -1.15 -0.75
CA HIS A 134 14.67 0.08 -0.74
C HIS A 134 14.38 0.57 0.69
N ILE A 135 13.91 -0.33 1.57
CA ILE A 135 13.59 0.03 2.97
C ILE A 135 14.86 0.47 3.74
N GLN A 136 16.02 -0.10 3.43
CA GLN A 136 17.29 0.31 4.04
C GLN A 136 17.71 1.72 3.62
N GLU A 137 17.48 2.09 2.36
CA GLU A 137 17.73 3.43 1.84
C GLU A 137 16.85 4.47 2.56
N GLU A 138 15.54 4.21 2.67
CA GLU A 138 14.59 5.07 3.40
C GLU A 138 14.97 5.24 4.88
N LEU A 139 15.33 4.14 5.56
CA LEU A 139 15.80 4.18 6.95
C LEU A 139 17.10 4.97 7.11
N ALA A 140 18.02 4.89 6.13
CA ALA A 140 19.26 5.64 6.13
C ALA A 140 19.01 7.13 5.91
N GLU A 141 18.08 7.50 5.03
CA GLU A 141 17.67 8.89 4.82
C GLU A 141 17.06 9.49 6.10
N LEU A 142 16.14 8.77 6.73
CA LEU A 142 15.51 9.20 8.00
C LEU A 142 16.56 9.40 9.10
N ALA A 143 17.59 8.56 9.15
CA ALA A 143 18.71 8.72 10.09
C ALA A 143 19.58 9.96 9.81
N LYS A 144 19.74 10.36 8.54
CA LYS A 144 20.45 11.59 8.14
C LYS A 144 19.65 12.84 8.52
N ARG A 145 18.33 12.86 8.26
CA ARG A 145 17.45 13.99 8.62
C ARG A 145 17.51 14.32 10.11
N ARG A 146 17.50 13.30 10.98
CA ARG A 146 17.66 13.49 12.44
C ARG A 146 19.00 14.09 12.86
N LYS A 147 20.08 13.88 12.09
CA LYS A 147 21.41 14.42 12.40
C LYS A 147 21.60 15.86 11.94
N GLY A 148 20.86 16.31 10.92
CA GLY A 148 20.92 17.68 10.40
C GLY A 148 20.07 18.70 11.16
N SER A 149 19.20 18.26 12.07
CA SER A 149 18.36 19.12 12.92
C SER A 149 18.98 19.44 14.31
N LYS A 150 20.30 19.33 14.44
CA LYS A 150 21.06 19.73 15.65
C LYS A 150 22.00 20.87 15.31
#